data_AF-A0A6P4Z9K2-F1
#
_entry.id   AF-A0A6P4Z9K2-F1
#
_cell.length_a   1.000
_cell.length_b   1.000
_cell.length_c   1.000
_cell.angle_alpha   90.00
_cell.angle_beta   90.00
_cell.angle_gamma   90.00
#
_symmetry.space_group_name_H-M   'P 1'
#
loop_
_entity.id
_entity.type
_entity.pdbx_description
1 polymer ?
#
loop_
_entity_poly.entity_id
_entity_poly.type
_entity_poly.pdbx_seq_one_letter_code
_entity_poly.pdbx_strand_id
1 'polypeptide(L)'
;MERYVDSVVAPYMAAQRERLGLDEDHPGLAIFDVYKAHRTPGLLAKLREANIRPVFVPASCTGELQPLDSDGCINNALKKDLTQSFTNFYAEKVAKALENGTDIENIKVYLRLSAIKPLHANWLLGAMGRLAAKTDVIGRGWERRGIRDAIQKVR
;
A
#
# COMPACT_ATOMS: atom_id res chain seq x y z
N MET A 1 -10.68 8.43 9.27
CA MET A 1 -10.27 8.74 7.89
C MET A 1 -10.02 10.22 7.68
N GLU A 2 -10.71 11.13 8.37
CA GLU A 2 -10.40 12.58 8.33
C GLU A 2 -8.95 12.90 8.70
N ARG A 3 -8.47 12.39 9.85
CA ARG A 3 -7.05 12.50 10.24
C ARG A 3 -6.08 12.01 9.16
N TYR A 4 -6.45 10.98 8.40
CA TYR A 4 -5.60 10.49 7.32
C TYR A 4 -5.50 11.51 6.17
N VAL A 5 -6.58 12.22 5.86
CA VAL A 5 -6.52 13.32 4.88
C VAL A 5 -5.69 14.46 5.42
N ASP A 6 -5.97 14.91 6.64
CA ASP A 6 -5.30 16.06 7.24
C ASP A 6 -3.79 15.83 7.41
N SER A 7 -3.38 14.61 7.76
CA SER A 7 -1.99 14.29 8.11
C SER A 7 -1.18 13.66 6.98
N VAL A 8 -1.82 13.15 5.93
CA VAL A 8 -1.13 12.41 4.86
C VAL A 8 -1.53 12.91 3.48
N VAL A 9 -2.81 12.82 3.12
CA VAL A 9 -3.25 13.05 1.73
C VAL A 9 -3.12 14.51 1.33
N ALA A 10 -3.64 15.44 2.14
CA ALA A 10 -3.61 16.87 1.81
C ALA A 10 -2.17 17.44 1.83
N PRO A 11 -1.33 17.17 2.84
CA PRO A 11 0.07 17.59 2.80
C PRO A 11 0.85 17.02 1.61
N TYR A 12 0.63 15.74 1.28
CA TYR A 12 1.26 15.13 0.12
C TYR A 12 0.86 15.84 -1.18
N MET A 13 -0.44 16.11 -1.38
CA MET A 13 -0.91 16.80 -2.58
C MET A 13 -0.37 18.23 -2.69
N ALA A 14 -0.35 18.99 -1.60
CA ALA A 14 0.25 20.32 -1.58
C ALA A 14 1.73 20.28 -2.02
N ALA A 15 2.51 19.36 -1.44
CA ALA A 15 3.91 19.17 -1.81
C ALA A 15 4.08 18.72 -3.28
N GLN A 16 3.16 17.91 -3.82
CA GLN A 16 3.19 17.54 -5.24
C GLN A 16 2.88 18.72 -6.16
N ARG A 17 1.94 19.61 -5.80
CA ARG A 17 1.61 20.81 -6.59
C ARG A 17 2.83 21.73 -6.67
N GLU A 18 3.44 22.04 -5.53
CA GLU A 18 4.67 22.84 -5.44
C GLU A 18 5.79 22.23 -6.28
N ARG A 19 6.08 20.94 -6.08
CA ARG A 19 7.14 20.22 -6.81
C ARG A 19 6.94 20.23 -8.33
N LEU A 20 5.68 20.25 -8.79
CA LEU A 20 5.33 20.23 -10.20
C LEU A 20 5.12 21.64 -10.79
N GLY A 21 5.23 22.71 -9.98
CA GLY A 21 4.98 24.09 -10.41
C GLY A 21 3.51 24.33 -10.79
N LEU A 22 2.58 23.61 -10.16
CA LEU A 22 1.14 23.76 -10.37
C LEU A 22 0.56 24.78 -9.40
N ASP A 23 -0.57 25.38 -9.77
CA ASP A 23 -1.34 26.24 -8.88
C ASP A 23 -1.69 25.53 -7.57
N GLU A 24 -1.75 26.27 -6.46
CA GLU A 24 -2.05 25.72 -5.13
C GLU A 24 -3.42 25.02 -5.09
N ASP A 25 -4.35 25.48 -5.93
CA ASP A 25 -5.68 24.91 -6.10
C ASP A 25 -5.77 23.94 -7.27
N HIS A 26 -4.68 23.48 -7.89
CA HIS A 26 -4.76 22.53 -8.99
C HIS A 26 -5.46 21.22 -8.55
N PRO A 27 -6.49 20.73 -9.27
CA PRO A 27 -7.31 19.62 -8.79
C PRO A 27 -6.50 18.31 -8.68
N GLY A 28 -6.60 17.65 -7.54
CA GLY A 28 -6.08 16.30 -7.31
C GLY A 28 -7.10 15.22 -7.63
N LEU A 29 -6.64 13.99 -7.84
CA LEU A 29 -7.49 12.81 -7.99
C LEU A 29 -7.08 11.74 -6.95
N ALA A 30 -8.04 11.21 -6.21
CA ALA A 30 -7.82 10.10 -5.29
C ALA A 30 -8.70 8.91 -5.68
N ILE A 31 -8.08 7.77 -5.97
CA ILE A 31 -8.77 6.54 -6.36
C ILE A 31 -8.92 5.66 -5.11
N PHE A 32 -10.16 5.39 -4.71
CA PHE A 32 -10.51 4.57 -3.54
C PHE A 32 -11.35 3.37 -3.95
N ASP A 33 -11.36 2.33 -3.12
CA ASP A 33 -12.44 1.33 -3.17
C ASP A 33 -13.77 1.91 -2.63
N VAL A 34 -14.86 1.18 -2.82
CA VAL A 34 -16.20 1.56 -2.29
C VAL A 34 -16.42 1.22 -0.81
N TYR A 35 -15.37 1.01 -0.02
CA TYR A 35 -15.52 0.72 1.42
C TYR A 35 -16.24 1.86 2.15
N LYS A 36 -17.04 1.52 3.18
CA LYS A 36 -17.88 2.50 3.88
C LYS A 36 -17.08 3.65 4.50
N ALA A 37 -15.88 3.35 5.02
CA ALA A 37 -15.02 4.38 5.61
C ALA A 37 -14.49 5.40 4.59
N HIS A 38 -14.45 5.05 3.30
CA HIS A 38 -14.02 5.94 2.21
C HIS A 38 -15.15 6.83 1.66
N ARG A 39 -16.40 6.63 2.12
CA ARG A 39 -17.58 7.36 1.64
C ARG A 39 -18.27 8.15 2.75
N THR A 40 -17.61 8.34 3.89
CA THR A 40 -18.19 9.14 4.97
C THR A 40 -18.26 10.61 4.56
N PRO A 41 -19.33 11.34 4.94
CA PRO A 41 -19.45 12.76 4.61
C PRO A 41 -18.24 13.59 5.06
N GLY A 42 -17.70 13.31 6.26
CA GLY A 42 -16.53 13.99 6.80
C GLY A 42 -15.27 13.81 5.94
N LEU A 43 -15.01 12.58 5.47
CA LEU A 43 -13.89 12.33 4.57
C LEU A 43 -14.06 13.08 3.24
N LEU A 44 -15.26 13.02 2.64
CA LEU A 44 -15.53 13.68 1.37
C LEU A 44 -15.43 15.21 1.47
N ALA A 45 -15.86 15.78 2.59
CA ALA A 45 -15.69 17.20 2.88
C ALA A 45 -14.20 17.59 2.93
N LYS A 46 -13.39 16.84 3.69
CA LYS A 46 -11.93 17.06 3.78
C LYS A 46 -11.22 16.96 2.44
N LEU A 47 -11.58 15.98 1.60
CA LEU A 47 -11.02 15.86 0.25
C LEU A 47 -11.42 17.04 -0.63
N ARG A 48 -12.67 17.50 -0.54
CA ARG A 48 -13.15 18.67 -1.27
C ARG A 48 -12.43 19.95 -0.85
N GLU A 49 -12.25 20.17 0.45
CA GLU A 49 -11.49 21.30 1.01
C GLU A 49 -10.05 21.34 0.46
N ALA A 50 -9.43 20.18 0.26
CA ALA A 50 -8.09 20.07 -0.34
C ALA A 50 -8.07 20.15 -1.88
N ASN A 51 -9.22 20.41 -2.52
CA ASN A 51 -9.47 20.29 -3.97
C ASN A 51 -9.01 18.95 -4.57
N ILE A 52 -9.40 17.85 -3.92
CA ILE A 52 -9.12 16.47 -4.35
C ILE A 52 -10.44 15.79 -4.70
N ARG A 53 -10.53 15.28 -5.93
CA ARG A 53 -11.71 14.57 -6.44
C ARG A 53 -11.57 13.08 -6.12
N PRO A 54 -12.48 12.49 -5.31
CA PRO A 54 -12.49 11.05 -5.12
C PRO A 54 -13.13 10.34 -6.32
N VAL A 55 -12.53 9.23 -6.74
CA VAL A 55 -13.10 8.26 -7.69
C VAL A 55 -13.18 6.91 -6.99
N PHE A 56 -14.36 6.31 -7.03
CA PHE A 56 -14.62 5.04 -6.37
C PHE A 56 -14.59 3.89 -7.37
N VAL A 57 -13.68 2.95 -7.14
CA VAL A 57 -13.61 1.69 -7.87
C VAL A 57 -14.80 0.82 -7.46
N PRO A 58 -15.60 0.31 -8.42
CA PRO A 58 -16.74 -0.55 -8.12
C PRO A 58 -16.39 -1.72 -7.20
N ALA A 59 -17.40 -2.20 -6.47
CA ALA A 59 -17.24 -3.35 -5.60
C ALA A 59 -16.69 -4.56 -6.38
N SER A 60 -15.74 -5.27 -5.77
CA SER A 60 -15.06 -6.42 -6.38
C SER A 60 -14.28 -6.12 -7.66
N CYS A 61 -13.97 -4.84 -7.96
CA CYS A 61 -13.17 -4.46 -9.12
C CYS A 61 -11.80 -3.87 -8.75
N THR A 62 -11.35 -3.95 -7.50
CA THR A 62 -10.05 -3.38 -7.08
C THR A 62 -8.89 -4.12 -7.74
N GLY A 63 -9.02 -5.43 -7.90
CA GLY A 63 -8.10 -6.31 -8.64
C GLY A 63 -8.07 -6.07 -10.15
N GLU A 64 -8.97 -5.24 -10.68
CA GLU A 64 -9.16 -4.96 -12.12
C GLU A 64 -8.98 -3.48 -12.47
N LEU A 65 -9.21 -2.56 -11.53
CA LEU A 65 -9.25 -1.12 -11.81
C LEU A 65 -8.40 -0.27 -10.87
N GLN A 66 -8.10 -0.74 -9.67
CA GLN A 66 -7.26 0.03 -8.74
C GLN A 66 -5.77 -0.21 -9.07
N PRO A 67 -4.98 0.84 -9.34
CA PRO A 67 -3.56 0.68 -9.70
C PRO A 67 -2.76 -0.04 -8.60
N LEU A 68 -3.05 0.30 -7.34
CA LEU A 68 -2.32 -0.20 -6.17
C LEU A 68 -2.55 -1.70 -5.92
N ASP A 69 -3.80 -2.16 -6.11
CA ASP A 69 -4.26 -3.54 -5.82
C ASP A 69 -4.21 -4.47 -7.02
N SER A 70 -3.76 -3.97 -8.16
CA SER A 70 -3.60 -4.77 -9.36
C SER A 70 -2.59 -5.90 -9.20
N ASP A 71 -2.87 -7.06 -9.80
CA ASP A 71 -1.90 -8.14 -9.78
C ASP A 71 -0.59 -7.68 -10.44
N GLY A 72 0.53 -8.14 -9.87
CA GLY A 72 1.88 -7.70 -10.22
C GLY A 72 2.29 -6.30 -9.75
N CYS A 73 1.43 -5.57 -9.03
CA CYS A 73 1.71 -4.21 -8.57
C CYS A 73 2.01 -4.13 -7.07
N ILE A 74 2.05 -2.91 -6.53
CA ILE A 74 2.77 -2.65 -5.28
C ILE A 74 2.18 -3.38 -4.07
N ASN A 75 0.85 -3.54 -3.96
CA ASN A 75 0.28 -4.32 -2.86
C ASN A 75 0.57 -5.82 -2.99
N ASN A 76 0.61 -6.36 -4.21
CA ASN A 76 1.04 -7.74 -4.43
C ASN A 76 2.52 -7.92 -4.05
N ALA A 77 3.38 -7.00 -4.47
CA ALA A 77 4.81 -7.02 -4.15
C ALA A 77 5.04 -6.92 -2.64
N LEU A 78 4.32 -6.03 -1.95
CA LEU A 78 4.37 -5.88 -0.50
C LEU A 78 3.93 -7.16 0.21
N LYS A 79 2.80 -7.74 -0.18
CA LYS A 79 2.29 -8.99 0.42
C LYS A 79 3.29 -10.13 0.26
N LYS A 80 3.85 -10.32 -0.94
CA LYS A 80 4.86 -11.37 -1.20
C LYS A 80 6.12 -11.18 -0.35
N ASP A 81 6.60 -9.95 -0.22
CA ASP A 81 7.78 -9.64 0.56
C ASP A 81 7.57 -9.87 2.07
N LEU A 82 6.39 -9.49 2.61
CA LEU A 82 6.01 -9.79 3.98
C LEU A 82 5.84 -11.28 4.24
N THR A 83 5.20 -12.01 3.32
CA THR A 83 5.09 -13.47 3.38
C THR A 83 6.46 -14.12 3.39
N GLN A 84 7.38 -13.69 2.52
CA GLN A 84 8.74 -14.22 2.48
C GLN A 84 9.51 -13.92 3.78
N SER A 85 9.36 -12.73 4.34
CA SER A 85 9.99 -12.36 5.62
C SER A 85 9.52 -13.27 6.76
N PHE A 86 8.22 -13.57 6.82
CA PHE A 86 7.68 -14.51 7.79
C PHE A 86 8.17 -15.94 7.54
N THR A 87 8.17 -16.40 6.29
CA THR A 87 8.66 -17.74 5.91
C THR A 87 10.12 -17.93 6.30
N ASN A 88 10.97 -16.94 6.04
CA ASN A 88 12.39 -16.97 6.44
C ASN A 88 12.53 -17.04 7.95
N PHE A 89 11.83 -16.17 8.68
CA PHE A 89 11.82 -16.21 10.14
C PHE A 89 11.40 -17.58 10.70
N TYR A 90 10.33 -18.16 10.15
CA TYR A 90 9.83 -19.46 10.61
C TYR A 90 10.84 -20.57 10.32
N ALA A 91 11.37 -20.60 9.09
CA ALA A 91 12.38 -21.57 8.68
C ALA A 91 13.65 -21.48 9.53
N GLU A 92 14.14 -20.26 9.82
CA GLU A 92 15.30 -20.04 10.70
C GLU A 92 15.05 -20.55 12.13
N LYS A 93 13.83 -20.39 12.66
CA LYS A 93 13.48 -20.90 13.99
C LYS A 93 13.44 -22.41 14.03
N VAL A 94 12.92 -23.05 12.99
CA VAL A 94 12.89 -24.52 12.88
C VAL A 94 14.31 -25.07 12.69
N ALA A 95 15.10 -24.49 11.78
CA ALA A 95 16.47 -24.90 11.52
C ALA A 95 17.34 -24.84 12.78
N LYS A 96 17.28 -23.72 13.52
CA LYS A 96 18.02 -23.57 14.79
C LYS A 96 17.58 -24.59 15.85
N ALA A 97 16.32 -24.97 15.90
CA ALA A 97 15.85 -25.99 16.84
C ALA A 97 16.38 -27.38 16.49
N LEU A 98 16.40 -27.72 15.19
CA LEU A 98 16.98 -28.97 14.67
C LEU A 98 18.49 -29.04 14.91
N GLU A 99 19.23 -27.96 14.64
CA GLU A 99 20.68 -27.86 14.90
C GLU A 99 21.01 -28.06 16.38
N ASN A 100 20.12 -27.64 17.28
CA ASN A 100 20.24 -27.85 18.72
C ASN A 100 19.75 -29.25 19.19
N GLY A 101 19.44 -30.15 18.26
CA GLY A 101 19.03 -31.53 18.56
C GLY A 101 17.59 -31.68 19.04
N THR A 102 16.71 -30.69 18.78
CA THR A 102 15.28 -30.83 19.10
C THR A 102 14.59 -31.72 18.09
N ASP A 103 13.91 -32.78 18.56
CA ASP A 103 13.07 -33.62 17.69
C ASP A 103 12.00 -32.81 16.99
N ILE A 104 11.75 -33.12 15.72
CA ILE A 104 10.83 -32.37 14.85
C ILE A 104 9.42 -32.23 15.45
N GLU A 105 8.93 -33.26 16.13
CA GLU A 105 7.60 -33.28 16.78
C GLU A 105 7.50 -32.30 17.96
N ASN A 106 8.64 -31.90 18.53
CA ASN A 106 8.73 -31.04 19.70
C ASN A 106 9.02 -29.57 19.34
N ILE A 107 9.27 -29.26 18.07
CA ILE A 107 9.59 -27.90 17.65
C ILE A 107 8.33 -27.03 17.72
N LYS A 108 8.39 -25.96 18.53
CA LYS A 108 7.32 -24.98 18.66
C LYS A 108 7.83 -23.58 18.33
N VAL A 109 7.33 -23.00 17.25
CA VAL A 109 7.59 -21.59 16.92
C VAL A 109 6.57 -20.71 17.61
N TYR A 110 7.03 -19.76 18.42
CA TYR A 110 6.16 -18.88 19.19
C TYR A 110 5.58 -17.76 18.31
N LEU A 111 4.29 -17.87 17.97
CA LEU A 111 3.59 -16.96 17.06
C LEU A 111 2.62 -15.98 17.76
N ARG A 112 2.75 -15.75 19.07
CA ARG A 112 1.86 -14.80 19.76
C ARG A 112 2.03 -13.39 19.19
N LEU A 113 0.93 -12.63 19.16
CA LEU A 113 0.92 -11.26 18.62
C LEU A 113 1.96 -10.35 19.27
N SER A 114 2.23 -10.51 20.56
CA SER A 114 3.27 -9.72 21.26
C SER A 114 4.68 -9.97 20.72
N ALA A 115 4.96 -11.17 20.21
CA ALA A 115 6.24 -11.50 19.58
C ALA A 115 6.28 -11.14 18.09
N ILE A 116 5.18 -11.38 17.36
CA ILE A 116 5.15 -11.17 15.91
C ILE A 116 4.97 -9.70 15.54
N LYS A 117 4.22 -8.90 16.30
CA LYS A 117 3.94 -7.49 15.94
C LYS A 117 5.22 -6.64 15.78
N PRO A 118 6.21 -6.67 16.69
CA PRO A 118 7.45 -5.92 16.51
C PRO A 118 8.25 -6.40 15.28
N LEU A 119 8.32 -7.71 15.05
CA LEU A 119 9.00 -8.28 13.88
C LEU A 119 8.32 -7.85 12.58
N HIS A 120 7.00 -7.94 12.53
CA HIS A 120 6.20 -7.54 11.39
C HIS A 120 6.32 -6.05 11.10
N ALA A 121 6.40 -5.19 12.12
CA ALA A 121 6.65 -3.76 11.92
C ALA A 121 8.01 -3.51 11.24
N ASN A 122 9.06 -4.23 11.65
CA ASN A 122 10.37 -4.14 11.00
C ASN A 122 10.34 -4.68 9.56
N TRP A 123 9.63 -5.79 9.32
CA TRP A 123 9.44 -6.31 7.96
C TRP A 123 8.73 -5.30 7.08
N LEU A 124 7.68 -4.65 7.58
CA LEU A 124 6.95 -3.62 6.86
C LEU A 124 7.84 -2.43 6.49
N LEU A 125 8.62 -1.90 7.45
CA LEU A 125 9.54 -0.79 7.17
C LEU A 125 10.60 -1.18 6.13
N GLY A 126 11.17 -2.37 6.25
CA GLY A 126 12.13 -2.91 5.28
C GLY A 126 11.51 -3.09 3.89
N ALA A 127 10.29 -3.61 3.82
CA ALA A 127 9.55 -3.80 2.58
C ALA A 127 9.25 -2.45 1.90
N MET A 128 8.80 -1.46 2.67
CA MET A 128 8.55 -0.11 2.15
C MET A 128 9.82 0.52 1.58
N GLY A 129 10.97 0.39 2.25
CA GLY A 129 12.26 0.85 1.73
C GLY A 129 12.65 0.17 0.41
N ARG A 130 12.47 -1.17 0.32
CA ARG A 130 12.73 -1.93 -0.92
C ARG A 130 11.78 -1.55 -2.06
N LEU A 131 10.52 -1.26 -1.76
CA LEU A 131 9.51 -0.92 -2.77
C LEU A 131 9.61 0.52 -3.24
N ALA A 132 10.07 1.46 -2.40
CA ALA A 132 10.25 2.86 -2.77
C ALA A 132 11.18 3.05 -3.98
N ALA A 133 12.16 2.16 -4.15
CA ALA A 133 13.09 2.15 -5.28
C ALA A 133 12.52 1.52 -6.57
N LYS A 134 11.36 0.84 -6.51
CA LYS A 134 10.77 0.10 -7.63
C LYS A 134 9.73 0.91 -8.38
N THR A 135 10.18 2.00 -9.01
CA THR A 135 9.32 2.91 -9.79
C THR A 135 8.64 2.21 -10.97
N ASP A 136 9.24 1.15 -11.50
CA ASP A 136 8.67 0.28 -12.54
C ASP A 136 7.37 -0.42 -12.07
N VAL A 137 7.36 -0.94 -10.84
CA VAL A 137 6.19 -1.60 -10.24
C VAL A 137 5.04 -0.62 -10.10
N ILE A 138 5.34 0.62 -9.68
CA ILE A 138 4.35 1.69 -9.55
C ILE A 138 3.79 2.04 -10.93
N GLY A 139 4.66 2.29 -11.91
CA GLY A 139 4.26 2.65 -13.28
C GLY A 139 3.38 1.58 -13.95
N ARG A 140 3.73 0.30 -13.80
CA ARG A 140 2.94 -0.83 -14.34
C ARG A 140 1.50 -0.84 -13.85
N GLY A 141 1.25 -0.45 -12.60
CA GLY A 141 -0.09 -0.39 -12.04
C GLY A 141 -0.96 0.65 -12.74
N TRP A 142 -0.40 1.78 -13.17
CA TRP A 142 -1.15 2.80 -13.91
C TRP A 142 -1.36 2.41 -15.38
N GLU A 143 -0.38 1.76 -15.99
CA GLU A 143 -0.42 1.29 -17.37
C GLU A 143 -1.44 0.17 -17.57
N ARG A 144 -1.42 -0.87 -16.72
CA ARG A 144 -2.35 -2.01 -16.80
C ARG A 144 -3.83 -1.63 -16.66
N ARG A 145 -4.12 -0.45 -16.11
CA ARG A 145 -5.48 0.07 -15.94
C ARG A 145 -5.92 1.02 -17.04
N GLY A 146 -5.05 1.28 -18.03
CA GLY A 146 -5.31 2.21 -19.11
C GLY A 146 -5.36 3.68 -18.67
N ILE A 147 -5.04 3.99 -17.39
CA ILE A 147 -5.09 5.37 -16.88
C ILE A 147 -4.00 6.20 -17.54
N ARG A 148 -2.81 5.62 -17.75
CA ARG A 148 -1.71 6.30 -18.44
C ARG A 148 -2.10 6.71 -19.85
N ASP A 149 -2.69 5.79 -20.61
CA ASP A 149 -3.14 6.03 -21.99
C ASP A 149 -4.26 7.06 -22.04
N ALA A 150 -5.20 6.99 -21.09
CA ALA A 150 -6.27 7.96 -20.96
C ALA A 150 -5.71 9.37 -20.77
N ILE A 151 -4.71 9.55 -19.89
CA ILE A 151 -4.07 10.85 -19.65
C ILE A 151 -3.34 11.37 -20.90
N GLN A 152 -2.68 10.48 -21.66
CA GLN A 152 -1.96 10.88 -22.88
C GLN A 152 -2.89 11.38 -23.99
N LYS A 153 -4.12 10.86 -24.08
CA LYS A 153 -5.11 11.28 -25.10
C LYS A 153 -5.70 12.67 -24.86
N VAL A 154 -5.56 13.22 -23.65
CA VAL A 154 -6.10 14.54 -23.26
C VAL A 154 -5.03 15.62 -23.18
N ARG A 155 -3.77 15.28 -23.47
CA ARG A 155 -2.66 16.23 -23.62
C ARG A 155 -2.49 16.59 -25.09
#